data_AF-A0A969TB75-F1
#
_entry.id   AF-A0A969TB75-F1
#
_cell.length_a   1.000
_cell.length_b   1.000
_cell.length_c   1.000
_cell.angle_alpha   90.00
_cell.angle_beta   90.00
_cell.angle_gamma   90.00
#
_symmetry.space_group_name_H-M   'P 1'
#
loop_
_entity.id
_entity.type
_entity.pdbx_description
1 polymer ?
#
loop_
_entity_poly.entity_id
_entity_poly.type
_entity_poly.pdbx_seq_one_letter_code
_entity_poly.pdbx_strand_id
1 'polypeptide(L)'
;MKVTQERLPESQVGLNIEIAPEASRNAYEKMVQNLARSSNIPGFRKGKVPRRILLQRIGNDRIKAAALEELIQKSLQDAIEQESIKALGQPNLRSNFDELLGQYNPGDAISFSIAVDVPPSIELADYSNLSVKAEEIVYQPEKVEELINQRREQKADLVPVEERAAQMGDVAFVDFKGILPEEENKEIEGGSATNFQVEIAEGKLIPGMVEGIVGMKPEETKDVSVTFPEDYPQEDLAGKPAVFSITLNELKTKELPELDDDFAQDVSDDEFDTFAAYKESIEKQLEEQAQNQTNSNINQAIAAALMEQNQIDLPESLVQEEVTSVLTKTLMQMQQMGLDVRQLFNSDNVPMLRDNARPEAISNLQKSLILQEIAKKEGLEPDNTSVQTKIAEIRPQLAGQEVDEERLLEMVTSDLLTENTYKFLRDKAQIELVPEGSLQEAPEEQEQDSETEIETVEAEVVADSE
;
A
#
# COMPACT_ATOMS: atom_id res chain seq x y z
N MET A 1 -6.27 -46.29 -5.34
CA MET A 1 -5.32 -45.18 -5.09
C MET A 1 -4.90 -45.28 -3.65
N LYS A 2 -3.63 -45.05 -3.35
CA LYS A 2 -3.15 -44.97 -1.97
C LYS A 2 -2.64 -43.55 -1.76
N VAL A 3 -3.17 -42.88 -0.75
CA VAL A 3 -2.77 -41.51 -0.38
C VAL A 3 -2.12 -41.59 0.98
N THR A 4 -0.96 -40.94 1.11
CA THR A 4 -0.26 -40.80 2.39
C THR A 4 -0.01 -39.32 2.65
N GLN A 5 -0.40 -38.86 3.83
CA GLN A 5 -0.30 -37.47 4.23
C GLN A 5 0.98 -37.23 5.05
N GLU A 6 1.57 -36.07 4.86
CA GLU A 6 2.69 -35.55 5.64
C GLU A 6 2.45 -34.06 5.93
N ARG A 7 2.80 -33.59 7.13
CA ARG A 7 2.75 -32.15 7.45
C ARG A 7 4.03 -31.48 6.96
N LEU A 8 3.89 -30.38 6.24
CA LEU A 8 4.98 -29.58 5.71
C LEU A 8 5.01 -28.20 6.40
N PRO A 9 6.15 -27.48 6.34
CA PRO A 9 6.22 -26.06 6.76
C PRO A 9 5.24 -25.16 5.98
N GLU A 10 5.07 -23.91 6.40
CA GLU A 10 4.21 -22.91 5.72
C GLU A 10 2.73 -23.32 5.68
N SER A 11 2.25 -24.06 6.69
CA SER A 11 0.88 -24.59 6.73
C SER A 11 0.49 -25.36 5.47
N GLN A 12 1.38 -26.24 5.01
CA GLN A 12 1.15 -27.14 3.89
C GLN A 12 0.92 -28.58 4.33
N VAL A 13 0.07 -29.28 3.58
CA VAL A 13 -0.08 -30.74 3.67
C VAL A 13 0.53 -31.36 2.42
N GLY A 14 1.58 -32.15 2.62
CA GLY A 14 2.16 -32.99 1.58
C GLY A 14 1.30 -34.24 1.37
N LEU A 15 0.87 -34.48 0.13
CA LEU A 15 0.19 -35.72 -0.25
C LEU A 15 1.08 -36.49 -1.22
N ASN A 16 1.47 -37.70 -0.82
CA ASN A 16 2.09 -38.66 -1.70
C ASN A 16 1.00 -39.58 -2.24
N ILE A 17 0.73 -39.48 -3.53
CA ILE A 17 -0.36 -40.20 -4.22
C ILE A 17 0.25 -41.31 -5.06
N GLU A 18 -0.14 -42.55 -4.77
CA GLU A 18 0.21 -43.73 -5.56
C GLU A 18 -1.00 -44.23 -6.36
N ILE A 19 -0.83 -44.28 -7.67
CA ILE A 19 -1.86 -44.65 -8.63
C ILE A 19 -1.58 -46.04 -9.16
N ALA A 20 -2.62 -46.87 -9.10
CA ALA A 20 -2.54 -48.25 -9.50
C ALA A 20 -2.30 -48.39 -11.02
N PRO A 21 -1.56 -49.44 -11.44
CA PRO A 21 -1.34 -49.82 -12.84
C PRO A 21 -2.59 -49.74 -13.73
N GLU A 22 -3.73 -50.25 -13.24
CA GLU A 22 -4.97 -50.28 -14.00
C GLU A 22 -5.55 -48.88 -14.26
N ALA A 23 -5.48 -47.98 -13.27
CA ALA A 23 -5.94 -46.61 -13.41
C ALA A 23 -5.06 -45.81 -14.39
N SER A 24 -3.74 -46.01 -14.31
CA SER A 24 -2.75 -45.46 -15.26
C SER A 24 -3.06 -45.89 -16.70
N ARG A 25 -3.27 -47.19 -16.92
CA ARG A 25 -3.62 -47.71 -18.24
C ARG A 25 -4.95 -47.17 -18.76
N ASN A 26 -5.98 -47.14 -17.92
CA ASN A 26 -7.31 -46.65 -18.31
C ASN A 26 -7.29 -45.17 -18.69
N ALA A 27 -6.54 -44.33 -17.96
CA ALA A 27 -6.37 -42.93 -18.30
C ALA A 27 -5.69 -42.75 -19.66
N TYR A 28 -4.61 -43.51 -19.93
CA TYR A 28 -3.95 -43.50 -21.23
C TYR A 28 -4.88 -43.92 -22.38
N GLU A 29 -5.64 -45.01 -22.21
CA GLU A 29 -6.58 -45.49 -23.23
C GLU A 29 -7.71 -44.49 -23.50
N LYS A 30 -8.23 -43.86 -22.44
CA LYS A 30 -9.25 -42.80 -22.52
C LYS A 30 -8.70 -41.58 -23.28
N MET A 31 -7.46 -41.16 -22.97
CA MET A 31 -6.84 -40.03 -23.66
C MET A 31 -6.60 -40.31 -25.15
N VAL A 32 -6.13 -41.51 -25.49
CA VAL A 32 -6.00 -41.96 -26.89
C VAL A 32 -7.36 -41.91 -27.60
N GLN A 33 -8.44 -42.31 -26.94
CA GLN A 33 -9.78 -42.27 -27.53
C GLN A 33 -10.28 -40.83 -27.72
N ASN A 34 -10.04 -39.95 -26.76
CA ASN A 34 -10.41 -38.53 -26.82
C ASN A 34 -9.67 -37.84 -27.98
N LEU A 35 -8.35 -38.04 -28.07
CA LEU A 35 -7.54 -37.50 -29.16
C LEU A 35 -7.93 -38.08 -30.52
N ALA A 36 -8.29 -39.35 -30.60
CA ALA A 36 -8.79 -39.94 -31.84
C ALA A 36 -10.11 -39.28 -32.33
N ARG A 37 -10.96 -38.83 -31.40
CA ARG A 37 -12.23 -38.14 -31.70
C ARG A 37 -12.01 -36.68 -32.12
N SER A 38 -11.10 -35.96 -31.46
CA SER A 38 -10.84 -34.53 -31.72
C SER A 38 -9.89 -34.28 -32.88
N SER A 39 -8.94 -35.20 -33.14
CA SER A 39 -7.89 -35.00 -34.15
C SER A 39 -8.41 -35.09 -35.58
N ASN A 40 -8.09 -34.07 -36.39
CA ASN A 40 -8.35 -34.07 -37.82
C ASN A 40 -7.12 -34.57 -38.59
N ILE A 41 -7.09 -35.86 -38.92
CA ILE A 41 -5.98 -36.47 -39.66
C ILE A 41 -6.38 -36.66 -41.12
N PRO A 42 -5.65 -36.06 -42.09
CA PRO A 42 -5.93 -36.22 -43.51
C PRO A 42 -6.01 -37.69 -43.92
N GLY A 43 -7.07 -38.05 -44.66
CA GLY A 43 -7.31 -39.42 -45.12
C GLY A 43 -8.14 -40.29 -44.17
N PHE A 44 -8.47 -39.83 -42.96
CA PHE A 44 -9.30 -40.56 -42.01
C PHE A 44 -10.49 -39.73 -41.52
N ARG A 45 -11.66 -40.38 -41.38
CA ARG A 45 -12.83 -39.76 -40.76
C ARG A 45 -12.56 -39.55 -39.26
N LYS A 46 -12.91 -38.37 -38.72
CA LYS A 46 -12.83 -38.04 -37.28
C LYS A 46 -13.37 -39.20 -36.42
N GLY A 47 -12.61 -39.61 -35.40
CA GLY A 47 -12.97 -40.73 -34.50
C GLY A 47 -12.73 -42.14 -35.03
N LYS A 48 -12.27 -42.31 -36.28
CA LYS A 48 -12.01 -43.64 -36.90
C LYS A 48 -10.55 -43.81 -37.34
N VAL A 49 -9.65 -42.99 -36.82
CA VAL A 49 -8.20 -43.11 -37.08
C VAL A 49 -7.66 -44.35 -36.37
N PRO A 50 -6.96 -45.27 -37.06
CA PRO A 50 -6.28 -46.39 -36.43
C PRO A 50 -5.20 -45.93 -35.43
N ARG A 51 -5.11 -46.62 -34.27
CA ARG A 51 -4.21 -46.25 -33.17
C ARG A 51 -2.75 -46.03 -33.60
N ARG A 52 -2.19 -46.90 -34.46
CA ARG A 52 -0.80 -46.76 -34.95
C ARG A 52 -0.56 -45.44 -35.69
N ILE A 53 -1.53 -45.01 -36.51
CA ILE A 53 -1.43 -43.77 -37.30
C ILE A 53 -1.56 -42.55 -36.39
N LEU A 54 -2.43 -42.62 -35.38
CA LEU A 54 -2.60 -41.57 -34.38
C LEU A 54 -1.30 -41.34 -33.59
N LEU A 55 -0.70 -42.43 -33.08
CA LEU A 55 0.56 -42.38 -32.33
C LEU A 55 1.72 -41.84 -33.19
N GLN A 56 1.80 -42.23 -34.47
CA GLN A 56 2.83 -41.76 -35.38
C GLN A 56 2.69 -40.27 -35.73
N ARG A 57 1.46 -39.75 -35.78
CA ARG A 57 1.20 -38.36 -36.18
C ARG A 57 1.24 -37.37 -35.01
N ILE A 58 0.74 -37.76 -33.84
CA ILE A 58 0.69 -36.91 -32.64
C ILE A 58 1.98 -37.02 -31.83
N GLY A 59 2.64 -38.18 -31.86
CA GLY A 59 3.78 -38.49 -31.01
C GLY A 59 3.34 -39.16 -29.71
N ASN A 60 4.00 -40.25 -29.35
CA ASN A 60 3.67 -41.04 -28.16
C ASN A 60 3.84 -40.22 -26.87
N ASP A 61 4.87 -39.38 -26.81
CA ASP A 61 5.23 -38.62 -25.61
C ASP A 61 4.21 -37.52 -25.31
N ARG A 62 3.63 -36.89 -26.33
CA ARG A 62 2.55 -35.89 -26.15
C ARG A 62 1.28 -36.52 -25.59
N ILE A 63 0.97 -37.74 -26.00
CA ILE A 63 -0.20 -38.48 -25.51
C ILE A 63 0.05 -38.94 -24.07
N LYS A 64 1.27 -39.39 -23.77
CA LYS A 64 1.71 -39.71 -22.41
C LYS A 64 1.61 -38.48 -21.50
N ALA A 65 2.12 -37.33 -21.92
CA ALA A 65 2.06 -36.08 -21.16
C ALA A 65 0.62 -35.66 -20.86
N ALA A 66 -0.25 -35.63 -21.88
CA ALA A 66 -1.65 -35.25 -21.68
C ALA A 66 -2.42 -36.26 -20.80
N ALA A 67 -2.13 -37.56 -20.93
CA ALA A 67 -2.73 -38.58 -20.08
C ALA A 67 -2.25 -38.48 -18.62
N LEU A 68 -0.96 -38.16 -18.43
CA LEU A 68 -0.36 -37.95 -17.12
C LEU A 68 -0.93 -36.70 -16.44
N GLU A 69 -1.07 -35.60 -17.16
CA GLU A 69 -1.66 -34.34 -16.67
C GLU A 69 -3.12 -34.54 -16.22
N GLU A 70 -3.98 -35.14 -17.06
CA GLU A 70 -5.39 -35.44 -16.69
C GLU A 70 -5.45 -36.38 -15.47
N LEU A 71 -4.54 -37.35 -15.40
CA LEU A 71 -4.46 -38.31 -14.31
C LEU A 71 -4.01 -37.66 -12.99
N ILE A 72 -3.01 -36.78 -13.01
CA ILE A 72 -2.57 -35.99 -11.85
C ILE A 72 -3.71 -35.10 -11.38
N GLN A 73 -4.34 -34.32 -12.28
CA GLN A 73 -5.41 -33.39 -11.92
C GLN A 73 -6.60 -34.12 -11.29
N LYS A 74 -7.03 -35.23 -11.88
CA LYS A 74 -8.15 -36.01 -11.34
C LYS A 74 -7.81 -36.65 -10.00
N SER A 75 -6.63 -37.27 -9.90
CA SER A 75 -6.23 -37.94 -8.66
C SER A 75 -5.99 -36.98 -7.51
N LEU A 76 -5.55 -35.76 -7.80
CA LEU A 76 -5.49 -34.66 -6.85
C LEU A 76 -6.86 -34.31 -6.28
N GLN A 77 -7.86 -34.13 -7.15
CA GLN A 77 -9.23 -33.85 -6.72
C GLN A 77 -9.81 -35.00 -5.88
N ASP A 78 -9.66 -36.25 -6.34
CA ASP A 78 -10.10 -37.44 -5.62
C ASP A 78 -9.41 -37.54 -4.23
N ALA A 79 -8.12 -37.21 -4.13
CA ALA A 79 -7.37 -37.26 -2.87
C ALA A 79 -7.78 -36.17 -1.87
N ILE A 80 -8.01 -34.94 -2.34
CA ILE A 80 -8.49 -33.83 -1.51
C ILE A 80 -9.89 -34.13 -0.96
N GLU A 81 -10.79 -34.66 -1.80
CA GLU A 81 -12.13 -35.06 -1.40
C GLU A 81 -12.11 -36.24 -0.41
N GLN A 82 -11.28 -37.27 -0.67
CA GLN A 82 -11.16 -38.44 0.20
C GLN A 82 -10.69 -38.07 1.61
N GLU A 83 -9.69 -37.18 1.71
CA GLU A 83 -9.09 -36.78 2.98
C GLU A 83 -9.78 -35.54 3.60
N SER A 84 -10.82 -35.01 2.95
CA SER A 84 -11.59 -33.82 3.40
C SER A 84 -10.71 -32.61 3.72
N ILE A 85 -9.67 -32.40 2.92
CA ILE A 85 -8.70 -31.33 3.13
C ILE A 85 -9.31 -30.01 2.63
N LYS A 86 -9.32 -28.99 3.50
CA LYS A 86 -9.69 -27.62 3.11
C LYS A 86 -8.51 -27.00 2.35
N ALA A 87 -8.40 -27.32 1.06
CA ALA A 87 -7.35 -26.78 0.20
C ALA A 87 -7.56 -25.28 -0.04
N LEU A 88 -6.50 -24.50 0.10
CA LEU A 88 -6.41 -23.09 -0.29
C LEU A 88 -5.65 -22.99 -1.61
N GLY A 89 -6.15 -22.15 -2.52
CA GLY A 89 -5.52 -21.95 -3.82
C GLY A 89 -5.42 -23.22 -4.67
N GLN A 90 -4.45 -23.23 -5.59
CA GLN A 90 -4.15 -24.37 -6.44
C GLN A 90 -2.98 -25.17 -5.84
N PRO A 91 -3.10 -26.50 -5.69
CA PRO A 91 -2.00 -27.30 -5.17
C PRO A 91 -0.76 -27.28 -6.07
N ASN A 92 0.40 -27.32 -5.45
CA ASN A 92 1.68 -27.31 -6.14
C ASN A 92 2.22 -28.73 -6.29
N LEU A 93 2.56 -29.12 -7.51
CA LEU A 93 3.23 -30.40 -7.77
C LEU A 93 4.71 -30.28 -7.34
N ARG A 94 5.11 -31.03 -6.30
CA ARG A 94 6.51 -31.06 -5.84
C ARG A 94 7.39 -31.95 -6.71
N SER A 95 6.80 -32.98 -7.32
CA SER A 95 7.50 -33.85 -8.26
C SER A 95 7.69 -33.15 -9.61
N ASN A 96 8.88 -33.23 -10.20
CA ASN A 96 9.10 -32.65 -11.52
C ASN A 96 8.29 -33.42 -12.58
N PHE A 97 7.45 -32.71 -13.33
CA PHE A 97 6.60 -33.31 -14.36
C PHE A 97 7.41 -34.02 -15.45
N ASP A 98 8.57 -33.51 -15.83
CA ASP A 98 9.42 -34.12 -16.86
C ASP A 98 10.00 -35.46 -16.40
N GLU A 99 10.34 -35.58 -15.11
CA GLU A 99 10.80 -36.84 -14.52
C GLU A 99 9.67 -37.87 -14.45
N LEU A 100 8.48 -37.44 -14.03
CA LEU A 100 7.29 -38.28 -14.04
C LEU A 100 6.94 -38.75 -15.45
N LEU A 101 7.06 -37.88 -16.45
CA LEU A 101 6.82 -38.22 -17.85
C LEU A 101 7.83 -39.25 -18.37
N GLY A 102 9.10 -39.11 -17.98
CA GLY A 102 10.17 -40.07 -18.32
C GLY A 102 9.95 -41.45 -17.69
N GLN A 103 9.42 -41.50 -16.47
CA GLN A 103 9.09 -42.75 -15.76
C GLN A 103 7.72 -43.31 -16.14
N TYR A 104 6.84 -42.49 -16.72
CA TYR A 104 5.47 -42.88 -17.03
C TYR A 104 5.41 -43.88 -18.18
N ASN A 105 5.04 -45.11 -17.81
CA ASN A 105 4.71 -46.18 -18.73
C ASN A 105 3.27 -46.64 -18.49
N PRO A 106 2.42 -46.64 -19.53
CA PRO A 106 1.02 -47.04 -19.39
C PRO A 106 0.91 -48.47 -18.86
N GLY A 107 0.25 -48.64 -17.70
CA GLY A 107 0.12 -49.94 -17.04
C GLY A 107 1.16 -50.22 -15.95
N ASP A 108 2.06 -49.28 -15.66
CA ASP A 108 2.87 -49.30 -14.45
C ASP A 108 2.25 -48.40 -13.37
N ALA A 109 2.61 -48.65 -12.10
CA ALA A 109 2.25 -47.79 -10.99
C ALA A 109 3.01 -46.47 -11.11
N ILE A 110 2.36 -45.36 -10.75
CA ILE A 110 3.00 -44.05 -10.70
C ILE A 110 2.74 -43.42 -9.34
N SER A 111 3.79 -42.83 -8.77
CA SER A 111 3.75 -42.11 -7.51
C SER A 111 4.25 -40.69 -7.73
N PHE A 112 3.54 -39.71 -7.16
CA PHE A 112 3.99 -38.32 -7.16
C PHE A 112 3.58 -37.62 -5.87
N SER A 113 4.25 -36.50 -5.59
CA SER A 113 4.08 -35.70 -4.39
C SER A 113 3.50 -34.34 -4.74
N ILE A 114 2.48 -33.92 -3.99
CA ILE A 114 1.88 -32.58 -4.08
C ILE A 114 1.95 -31.89 -2.72
N ALA A 115 2.04 -30.57 -2.73
CA ALA A 115 1.81 -29.73 -1.57
C ALA A 115 0.47 -29.02 -1.74
N VAL A 116 -0.37 -29.10 -0.72
CA VAL A 116 -1.66 -28.42 -0.65
C VAL A 116 -1.57 -27.41 0.49
N ASP A 117 -1.76 -26.14 0.18
CA ASP A 117 -1.88 -25.10 1.20
C ASP A 117 -3.18 -25.31 1.97
N VAL A 118 -3.11 -25.24 3.31
CA VAL A 118 -4.28 -25.38 4.18
C VAL A 118 -4.38 -24.19 5.14
N PRO A 119 -5.57 -23.88 5.70
CA PRO A 119 -5.70 -22.84 6.70
C PRO A 119 -4.73 -23.07 7.86
N PRO A 120 -3.95 -22.06 8.26
CA PRO A 120 -2.98 -22.21 9.34
C PRO A 120 -3.68 -22.57 10.65
N SER A 121 -3.07 -23.48 11.41
CA SER A 121 -3.50 -23.82 12.76
C SER A 121 -2.76 -22.91 13.74
N ILE A 122 -3.49 -22.03 14.42
CA ILE A 122 -2.90 -21.02 15.30
C ILE A 122 -3.00 -21.49 16.75
N GLU A 123 -1.86 -21.67 17.40
CA GLU A 123 -1.79 -21.89 18.84
C GLU A 123 -1.62 -20.54 19.54
N LEU A 124 -2.73 -19.99 20.05
CA LEU A 124 -2.71 -18.68 20.70
C LEU A 124 -1.93 -18.71 22.03
N ALA A 125 -0.89 -17.88 22.13
CA ALA A 125 -0.21 -17.54 23.36
C ALA A 125 -1.15 -16.82 24.36
N ASP A 126 -0.70 -16.65 25.62
CA ASP A 126 -1.52 -15.97 26.63
C ASP A 126 -1.59 -14.46 26.36
N TYR A 127 -2.74 -14.02 25.87
CA TYR A 127 -3.06 -12.62 25.58
C TYR A 127 -3.73 -11.89 26.76
N SER A 128 -3.90 -12.53 27.92
CA SER A 128 -4.69 -11.97 29.03
C SER A 128 -3.95 -10.93 29.87
N ASN A 129 -2.62 -10.89 29.82
CA ASN A 129 -1.78 -9.97 30.59
C ASN A 129 -0.79 -9.21 29.68
N LEU A 130 -1.22 -8.87 28.46
CA LEU A 130 -0.39 -8.09 27.53
C LEU A 130 -0.07 -6.73 28.16
N SER A 131 1.22 -6.43 28.30
CA SER A 131 1.70 -5.10 28.68
C SER A 131 2.18 -4.40 27.43
N VAL A 132 1.54 -3.29 27.09
CA VAL A 132 1.82 -2.53 25.86
C VAL A 132 2.00 -1.06 26.18
N LYS A 133 2.93 -0.42 25.46
CA LYS A 133 3.10 1.03 25.47
C LYS A 133 2.51 1.61 24.21
N ALA A 134 1.74 2.68 24.33
CA ALA A 134 1.14 3.35 23.20
C ALA A 134 1.26 4.86 23.35
N GLU A 135 1.51 5.55 22.24
CA GLU A 135 1.58 7.01 22.25
C GLU A 135 0.18 7.62 22.36
N GLU A 136 0.03 8.50 23.34
CA GLU A 136 -1.19 9.31 23.54
C GLU A 136 -1.07 10.62 22.79
N ILE A 137 -2.09 10.89 21.97
CA ILE A 137 -2.25 12.16 21.28
C ILE A 137 -3.26 12.97 22.07
N VAL A 138 -2.76 14.00 22.72
CA VAL A 138 -3.55 14.90 23.54
C VAL A 138 -4.06 16.04 22.66
N TYR A 139 -5.36 16.31 22.76
CA TYR A 139 -5.97 17.48 22.13
C TYR A 139 -5.31 18.78 22.65
N GLN A 140 -4.95 19.65 21.72
CA GLN A 140 -4.37 20.96 22.00
C GLN A 140 -5.37 22.04 21.54
N PRO A 141 -5.89 22.88 22.45
CA PRO A 141 -6.87 23.91 22.08
C PRO A 141 -6.30 24.94 21.11
N GLU A 142 -4.98 25.13 21.07
CA GLU A 142 -4.30 26.04 20.15
C GLU A 142 -4.55 25.65 18.67
N LYS A 143 -4.66 24.35 18.37
CA LYS A 143 -4.91 23.86 17.00
C LYS A 143 -6.27 24.29 16.44
N VAL A 144 -7.25 24.56 17.31
CA VAL A 144 -8.56 25.08 16.91
C VAL A 144 -8.41 26.49 16.38
N GLU A 145 -7.66 27.33 17.09
CA GLU A 145 -7.42 28.72 16.68
C GLU A 145 -6.61 28.77 15.39
N GLU A 146 -5.59 27.91 15.26
CA GLU A 146 -4.82 27.76 14.02
C GLU A 146 -5.71 27.37 12.83
N LEU A 147 -6.57 26.38 12.99
CA LEU A 147 -7.43 25.88 11.92
C LEU A 147 -8.50 26.92 11.52
N ILE A 148 -9.07 27.64 12.50
CA ILE A 148 -9.99 28.76 12.24
C ILE A 148 -9.27 29.88 11.49
N ASN A 149 -8.07 30.26 11.93
CA ASN A 149 -7.29 31.30 11.25
C ASN A 149 -6.89 30.88 9.83
N GLN A 150 -6.51 29.62 9.62
CA GLN A 150 -6.20 29.10 8.29
C GLN A 150 -7.41 29.18 7.35
N ARG A 151 -8.61 28.80 7.82
CA ARG A 151 -9.85 28.93 7.05
C ARG A 151 -10.22 30.39 6.80
N ARG A 152 -9.98 31.26 7.78
CA ARG A 152 -10.18 32.72 7.67
C ARG A 152 -9.28 33.34 6.61
N GLU A 153 -8.02 32.92 6.53
CA GLU A 153 -7.07 33.37 5.50
C GLU A 153 -7.46 32.92 4.09
N GLN A 154 -8.10 31.75 3.95
CA GLN A 154 -8.58 31.24 2.67
C GLN A 154 -9.81 32.01 2.15
N LYS A 155 -10.63 32.55 3.05
CA LYS A 155 -11.82 33.36 2.73
C LYS A 155 -11.57 34.86 2.74
N ALA A 156 -10.31 35.29 2.85
CA ALA A 156 -9.96 36.70 2.89
C ALA A 156 -10.30 37.40 1.56
N ASP A 157 -10.94 38.56 1.65
CA ASP A 157 -11.18 39.41 0.48
C ASP A 157 -9.89 40.15 0.08
N LEU A 158 -9.65 40.28 -1.22
CA LEU A 158 -8.48 40.98 -1.74
C LEU A 158 -8.83 42.42 -2.12
N VAL A 159 -8.45 43.37 -1.27
CA VAL A 159 -8.71 44.80 -1.47
C VAL A 159 -7.49 45.49 -2.09
N PRO A 160 -7.63 46.22 -3.22
CA PRO A 160 -6.52 46.97 -3.82
C PRO A 160 -5.93 48.01 -2.87
N VAL A 161 -4.60 48.13 -2.86
CA VAL A 161 -3.89 49.16 -2.08
C VAL A 161 -2.94 49.94 -2.98
N GLU A 162 -3.23 51.24 -3.11
CA GLU A 162 -2.47 52.13 -3.99
C GLU A 162 -1.52 53.08 -3.22
N GLU A 163 -1.79 53.34 -1.94
CA GLU A 163 -1.11 54.39 -1.17
C GLU A 163 0.07 53.89 -0.31
N ARG A 164 0.20 52.58 -0.10
CA ARG A 164 1.24 51.97 0.75
C ARG A 164 2.17 51.04 -0.03
N ALA A 165 3.40 50.92 0.46
CA ALA A 165 4.37 49.96 -0.06
C ALA A 165 4.01 48.54 0.44
N ALA A 166 4.41 47.53 -0.33
CA ALA A 166 4.15 46.12 -0.05
C ALA A 166 4.67 45.68 1.33
N GLN A 167 3.88 44.89 2.05
CA GLN A 167 4.21 44.34 3.37
C GLN A 167 3.95 42.83 3.42
N MET A 168 4.46 42.19 4.46
CA MET A 168 4.16 40.77 4.73
C MET A 168 2.65 40.55 4.89
N GLY A 169 2.13 39.50 4.26
CA GLY A 169 0.71 39.15 4.21
C GLY A 169 -0.08 39.75 3.04
N ASP A 170 0.52 40.64 2.24
CA ASP A 170 -0.13 41.19 1.04
C ASP A 170 -0.10 40.21 -0.13
N VAL A 171 -1.01 40.39 -1.08
CA VAL A 171 -1.03 39.70 -2.37
C VAL A 171 -0.61 40.70 -3.45
N ALA A 172 0.57 40.48 -4.02
CA ALA A 172 1.10 41.29 -5.10
C ALA A 172 0.88 40.60 -6.45
N PHE A 173 0.51 41.37 -7.47
CA PHE A 173 0.55 40.96 -8.86
C PHE A 173 1.85 41.50 -9.45
N VAL A 174 2.76 40.59 -9.78
CA VAL A 174 4.12 40.96 -10.21
C VAL A 174 4.44 40.40 -11.59
N ASP A 175 5.20 41.17 -12.35
CA ASP A 175 5.95 40.64 -13.49
C ASP A 175 7.37 40.39 -13.03
N PHE A 176 7.90 39.19 -13.22
CA PHE A 176 9.29 38.92 -12.89
C PHE A 176 10.03 38.27 -14.05
N LYS A 177 11.31 38.57 -14.13
CA LYS A 177 12.24 37.97 -15.09
C LYS A 177 13.55 37.62 -14.41
N GLY A 178 13.82 36.32 -14.30
CA GLY A 178 15.04 35.77 -13.73
C GLY A 178 16.13 35.53 -14.77
N ILE A 179 17.35 35.97 -14.46
CA ILE A 179 18.55 35.74 -15.25
C ILE A 179 19.66 35.14 -14.38
N LEU A 180 20.50 34.30 -14.97
CA LEU A 180 21.72 33.78 -14.36
C LEU A 180 22.92 34.65 -14.78
N PRO A 181 23.49 35.49 -13.90
CA PRO A 181 24.60 36.36 -14.25
C PRO A 181 25.90 35.59 -14.58
N GLU A 182 26.06 34.36 -14.10
CA GLU A 182 27.26 33.55 -14.35
C GLU A 182 27.29 32.88 -15.74
N GLU A 183 26.15 32.78 -16.44
CA GLU A 183 26.03 32.16 -17.77
C GLU A 183 25.61 33.19 -18.84
N GLU A 184 26.39 34.26 -19.04
CA GLU A 184 26.11 35.30 -20.06
C GLU A 184 24.70 35.96 -19.97
N ASN A 185 24.16 36.13 -18.76
CA ASN A 185 22.78 36.62 -18.55
C ASN A 185 21.71 35.75 -19.23
N LYS A 186 21.92 34.44 -19.30
CA LYS A 186 20.93 33.49 -19.80
C LYS A 186 19.65 33.56 -18.96
N GLU A 187 18.51 33.61 -19.64
CA GLU A 187 17.18 33.58 -19.01
C GLU A 187 16.94 32.21 -18.37
N ILE A 188 16.38 32.21 -17.17
CA ILE A 188 16.04 30.97 -16.46
C ILE A 188 14.77 30.39 -17.10
N GLU A 189 14.81 29.14 -17.53
CA GLU A 189 13.64 28.44 -18.05
C GLU A 189 12.58 28.29 -16.94
N GLY A 190 11.38 28.85 -17.15
CA GLY A 190 10.36 28.96 -16.11
C GLY A 190 10.58 30.10 -15.09
N GLY A 191 11.67 30.86 -15.20
CA GLY A 191 12.00 31.99 -14.32
C GLY A 191 11.41 33.33 -14.74
N SER A 192 10.44 33.35 -15.65
CA SER A 192 9.74 34.57 -16.06
C SER A 192 8.23 34.38 -16.09
N ALA A 193 7.49 35.30 -15.50
CA ALA A 193 6.04 35.31 -15.53
C ALA A 193 5.49 36.74 -15.61
N THR A 194 4.33 36.88 -16.24
CA THR A 194 3.58 38.14 -16.33
C THR A 194 2.27 38.03 -15.56
N ASN A 195 1.92 39.07 -14.82
CA ASN A 195 0.76 39.20 -13.94
C ASN A 195 0.63 38.02 -12.98
N PHE A 196 1.76 37.58 -12.42
CA PHE A 196 1.82 36.46 -11.50
C PHE A 196 1.33 36.91 -10.13
N GLN A 197 0.29 36.24 -9.63
CA GLN A 197 -0.22 36.48 -8.29
C GLN A 197 0.71 35.81 -7.28
N VAL A 198 1.30 36.59 -6.40
CA VAL A 198 2.14 36.09 -5.31
C VAL A 198 1.67 36.64 -3.97
N GLU A 199 1.56 35.74 -3.00
CA GLU A 199 1.38 36.11 -1.61
C GLU A 199 2.75 36.36 -0.96
N ILE A 200 2.90 37.52 -0.33
CA ILE A 200 4.12 37.95 0.36
C ILE A 200 4.15 37.24 1.72
N ALA A 201 4.46 35.96 1.71
CA ALA A 201 4.57 35.10 2.88
C ALA A 201 5.83 34.22 2.80
N GLU A 202 6.40 33.89 3.95
CA GLU A 202 7.57 33.02 4.04
C GLU A 202 7.26 31.61 3.51
N GLY A 203 8.23 30.99 2.82
CA GLY A 203 8.09 29.63 2.28
C GLY A 203 7.28 29.47 1.00
N LYS A 204 6.62 30.52 0.50
CA LYS A 204 5.88 30.49 -0.79
C LYS A 204 6.76 30.77 -2.01
N LEU A 205 7.86 31.49 -1.83
CA LEU A 205 8.85 31.82 -2.87
C LEU A 205 10.26 31.47 -2.39
N ILE A 206 11.22 31.52 -3.31
CA ILE A 206 12.64 31.38 -3.02
C ILE A 206 13.05 32.43 -1.97
N PRO A 207 13.77 32.02 -0.90
CA PRO A 207 14.28 32.95 0.10
C PRO A 207 14.99 34.16 -0.53
N GLY A 208 14.65 35.36 -0.07
CA GLY A 208 15.15 36.62 -0.62
C GLY A 208 14.28 37.29 -1.68
N MET A 209 13.44 36.56 -2.43
CA MET A 209 12.48 37.20 -3.35
C MET A 209 11.40 37.99 -2.58
N VAL A 210 10.84 37.38 -1.52
CA VAL A 210 9.79 38.00 -0.70
C VAL A 210 10.29 39.30 -0.04
N GLU A 211 11.51 39.27 0.51
CA GLU A 211 12.17 40.45 1.11
C GLU A 211 12.45 41.56 0.09
N GLY A 212 12.74 41.18 -1.16
CA GLY A 212 12.96 42.13 -2.24
C GLY A 212 11.70 42.91 -2.63
N ILE A 213 10.55 42.23 -2.62
CA ILE A 213 9.21 42.78 -2.94
C ILE A 213 8.70 43.66 -1.80
N VAL A 214 9.02 43.33 -0.54
CA VAL A 214 8.64 44.15 0.62
C VAL A 214 9.22 45.56 0.50
N GLY A 215 8.38 46.56 0.71
CA GLY A 215 8.74 47.97 0.60
C GLY A 215 8.68 48.54 -0.82
N MET A 216 8.37 47.73 -1.85
CA MET A 216 8.09 48.24 -3.20
C MET A 216 6.71 48.89 -3.27
N LYS A 217 6.57 49.96 -4.06
CA LYS A 217 5.28 50.57 -4.38
C LYS A 217 4.67 49.96 -5.66
N PRO A 218 3.36 50.08 -5.86
CA PRO A 218 2.75 49.81 -7.16
C PRO A 218 3.47 50.57 -8.29
N GLU A 219 3.62 49.89 -9.43
CA GLU A 219 4.36 50.30 -10.62
C GLU A 219 5.89 50.44 -10.46
N GLU A 220 6.47 50.00 -9.32
CA GLU A 220 7.91 50.02 -9.11
C GLU A 220 8.58 48.76 -9.68
N THR A 221 9.72 48.94 -10.34
CA THR A 221 10.59 47.85 -10.79
C THR A 221 11.86 47.83 -9.96
N LYS A 222 12.23 46.64 -9.46
CA LYS A 222 13.42 46.44 -8.64
C LYS A 222 14.12 45.13 -9.01
N ASP A 223 15.43 45.20 -9.09
CA ASP A 223 16.26 44.02 -9.30
C ASP A 223 16.66 43.42 -7.94
N VAL A 224 16.35 42.14 -7.74
CA VAL A 224 16.58 41.40 -6.50
C VAL A 224 17.51 40.24 -6.81
N SER A 225 18.66 40.21 -6.13
CA SER A 225 19.59 39.09 -6.19
C SER A 225 19.21 38.03 -5.16
N VAL A 226 18.98 36.80 -5.59
CA VAL A 226 18.60 35.67 -4.75
C VAL A 226 19.49 34.46 -5.04
N THR A 227 19.59 33.53 -4.10
CA THR A 227 20.31 32.27 -4.30
C THR A 227 19.32 31.13 -4.14
N PHE A 228 19.32 30.20 -5.08
CA PHE A 228 18.46 29.02 -4.99
C PHE A 228 18.92 28.12 -3.83
N PRO A 229 17.98 27.46 -3.11
CA PRO A 229 18.33 26.46 -2.10
C PRO A 229 19.14 25.30 -2.71
N GLU A 230 19.92 24.60 -1.88
CA GLU A 230 20.66 23.40 -2.32
C GLU A 230 19.73 22.24 -2.67
N ASP A 231 18.57 22.14 -2.00
CA ASP A 231 17.56 21.11 -2.21
C ASP A 231 16.47 21.56 -3.22
N TYR A 232 16.86 22.34 -4.23
CA TYR A 232 15.90 22.79 -5.25
C TYR A 232 15.61 21.64 -6.24
N PRO A 233 14.33 21.37 -6.60
CA PRO A 233 13.96 20.23 -7.45
C PRO A 233 14.64 20.16 -8.83
N GLN A 234 15.24 21.27 -9.28
CA GLN A 234 15.97 21.37 -10.53
C GLN A 234 17.47 21.51 -10.23
N GLU A 235 18.22 20.41 -10.39
CA GLU A 235 19.65 20.31 -10.07
C GLU A 235 20.49 21.39 -10.77
N ASP A 236 20.09 21.82 -11.97
CA ASP A 236 20.78 22.85 -12.76
C ASP A 236 20.73 24.26 -12.13
N LEU A 237 19.79 24.51 -11.21
CA LEU A 237 19.58 25.79 -10.53
C LEU A 237 19.94 25.75 -9.05
N ALA A 238 20.00 24.56 -8.44
CA ALA A 238 20.32 24.38 -7.02
C ALA A 238 21.64 25.07 -6.62
N GLY A 239 21.59 25.88 -5.55
CA GLY A 239 22.76 26.61 -5.03
C GLY A 239 23.29 27.75 -5.90
N LYS A 240 22.73 28.02 -7.09
CA LYS A 240 23.23 29.08 -7.98
C LYS A 240 22.65 30.47 -7.62
N PRO A 241 23.43 31.56 -7.77
CA PRO A 241 22.93 32.91 -7.65
C PRO A 241 22.17 33.34 -8.91
N ALA A 242 21.03 34.02 -8.73
CA ALA A 242 20.21 34.56 -9.81
C ALA A 242 19.78 35.99 -9.50
N VAL A 243 19.50 36.75 -10.57
CA VAL A 243 18.95 38.11 -10.45
C VAL A 243 17.56 38.12 -11.07
N PHE A 244 16.57 38.51 -10.27
CA PHE A 244 15.20 38.69 -10.71
C PHE A 244 14.87 40.17 -10.80
N SER A 245 14.52 40.63 -12.01
CA SER A 245 13.89 41.93 -12.18
C SER A 245 12.41 41.77 -11.92
N ILE A 246 11.91 42.37 -10.84
CA ILE A 246 10.52 42.26 -10.39
C ILE A 246 9.85 43.62 -10.57
N THR A 247 8.73 43.66 -11.28
CA THR A 247 7.86 44.83 -11.40
C THR A 247 6.57 44.55 -10.66
N LEU A 248 6.23 45.40 -9.69
CA LEU A 248 4.99 45.28 -8.94
C LEU A 248 3.89 46.01 -9.69
N ASN A 249 2.92 45.28 -10.25
CA ASN A 249 1.84 45.87 -11.04
C ASN A 249 0.69 46.34 -10.13
N GLU A 250 0.14 45.42 -9.34
CA GLU A 250 -0.93 45.70 -8.40
C GLU A 250 -0.59 45.15 -7.02
N LEU A 251 -0.95 45.87 -5.98
CA LEU A 251 -0.86 45.40 -4.60
C LEU A 251 -2.29 45.25 -4.06
N LYS A 252 -2.59 44.11 -3.45
CA LYS A 252 -3.84 43.88 -2.72
C LYS A 252 -3.53 43.46 -1.29
N THR A 253 -4.30 43.94 -0.35
CA THR A 253 -4.26 43.49 1.04
C THR A 253 -5.33 42.44 1.27
N LYS A 254 -5.03 41.43 2.09
CA LYS A 254 -6.05 40.52 2.60
C LYS A 254 -6.85 41.23 3.68
N GLU A 255 -8.14 41.43 3.45
CA GLU A 255 -9.08 41.79 4.49
C GLU A 255 -9.68 40.51 5.04
N LEU A 256 -9.25 40.13 6.24
CA LEU A 256 -9.72 38.93 6.90
C LEU A 256 -11.16 39.17 7.38
N PRO A 257 -12.13 38.31 7.04
CA PRO A 257 -13.50 38.44 7.53
C PRO A 257 -13.53 38.47 9.06
N GLU A 258 -14.52 39.14 9.65
CA GLU A 258 -14.71 39.10 11.10
C GLU A 258 -15.09 37.67 11.54
N LEU A 259 -14.67 37.27 12.73
CA LEU A 259 -15.03 35.95 13.28
C LEU A 259 -16.43 36.05 13.92
N ASP A 260 -17.44 36.07 13.07
CA ASP A 260 -18.85 36.20 13.44
C ASP A 260 -19.71 35.04 12.89
N ASP A 261 -21.01 35.12 13.13
CA ASP A 261 -21.97 34.09 12.72
C ASP A 261 -22.09 33.99 11.19
N ASP A 262 -21.86 35.09 10.46
CA ASP A 262 -21.87 35.12 8.99
C ASP A 262 -20.63 34.38 8.44
N PHE A 263 -19.46 34.57 9.05
CA PHE A 263 -18.26 33.78 8.74
C PHE A 263 -18.50 32.28 8.98
N ALA A 264 -19.11 31.92 10.10
CA ALA A 264 -19.39 30.54 10.45
C ALA A 264 -20.29 29.85 9.42
N GLN A 265 -21.33 30.52 8.93
CA GLN A 265 -22.22 30.02 7.88
C GLN A 265 -21.45 29.83 6.56
N ASP A 266 -20.64 30.81 6.15
CA ASP A 266 -19.91 30.77 4.88
C ASP A 266 -18.79 29.71 4.83
N VAL A 267 -18.16 29.37 5.96
CA VAL A 267 -17.12 28.33 6.02
C VAL A 267 -17.65 26.93 6.29
N SER A 268 -18.91 26.81 6.71
CA SER A 268 -19.54 25.53 7.02
C SER A 268 -20.61 25.12 6.02
N ASP A 269 -20.71 25.82 4.88
CA ASP A 269 -21.76 25.59 3.88
C ASP A 269 -23.17 25.59 4.51
N ASP A 270 -23.44 26.57 5.38
CA ASP A 270 -24.69 26.74 6.15
C ASP A 270 -24.99 25.62 7.17
N GLU A 271 -24.00 24.82 7.58
CA GLU A 271 -24.19 23.78 8.60
C GLU A 271 -24.32 24.34 10.03
N PHE A 272 -23.64 25.46 10.33
CA PHE A 272 -23.67 26.08 11.66
C PHE A 272 -24.18 27.52 11.62
N ASP A 273 -25.22 27.81 12.40
CA ASP A 273 -25.84 29.14 12.50
C ASP A 273 -24.98 30.15 13.27
N THR A 274 -24.05 29.71 14.13
CA THR A 274 -23.26 30.59 15.01
C THR A 274 -21.78 30.21 15.04
N PHE A 275 -20.92 31.20 15.24
CA PHE A 275 -19.48 30.98 15.39
C PHE A 275 -19.13 30.10 16.59
N ALA A 276 -19.88 30.24 17.68
CA ALA A 276 -19.72 29.39 18.86
C ALA A 276 -19.99 27.91 18.55
N ALA A 277 -21.06 27.60 17.82
CA ALA A 277 -21.39 26.22 17.42
C ALA A 277 -20.36 25.65 16.45
N TYR A 278 -19.85 26.47 15.53
CA TYR A 278 -18.77 26.07 14.61
C TYR A 278 -17.46 25.78 15.34
N LYS A 279 -17.08 26.64 16.31
CA LYS A 279 -15.89 26.41 17.13
C LYS A 279 -16.01 25.11 17.93
N GLU A 280 -17.16 24.89 18.58
CA GLU A 280 -17.42 23.66 19.34
C GLU A 280 -17.37 22.40 18.46
N SER A 281 -17.83 22.48 17.19
CA SER A 281 -17.74 21.35 16.27
C SER A 281 -16.30 21.02 15.87
N ILE A 282 -15.46 22.04 15.63
CA ILE A 282 -14.02 21.85 15.38
C ILE A 282 -13.33 21.26 16.60
N GLU A 283 -13.61 21.79 17.80
CA GLU A 283 -13.07 21.27 19.06
C GLU A 283 -13.40 19.78 19.20
N LYS A 284 -14.68 19.43 19.04
CA LYS A 284 -15.13 18.04 19.11
C LYS A 284 -14.50 17.16 18.03
N GLN A 285 -14.37 17.65 16.79
CA GLN A 285 -13.74 16.91 15.71
C GLN A 285 -12.26 16.63 16.01
N LEU A 286 -11.53 17.61 16.54
CA LEU A 286 -10.12 17.44 16.92
C LEU A 286 -9.95 16.53 18.14
N GLU A 287 -10.85 16.61 19.13
CA GLU A 287 -10.89 15.67 20.25
C GLU A 287 -11.15 14.23 19.78
N GLU A 288 -12.16 14.03 18.93
CA GLU A 288 -12.47 12.71 18.35
C GLU A 288 -11.30 12.20 17.50
N GLN A 289 -10.64 13.06 16.71
CA GLN A 289 -9.47 12.69 15.92
C GLN A 289 -8.29 12.27 16.81
N ALA A 290 -7.99 13.04 17.86
CA ALA A 290 -6.93 12.73 18.83
C ALA A 290 -7.21 11.41 19.57
N GLN A 291 -8.46 11.18 19.98
CA GLN A 291 -8.88 9.95 20.63
C GLN A 291 -8.81 8.75 19.67
N ASN A 292 -9.26 8.91 18.42
CA ASN A 292 -9.20 7.87 17.40
C ASN A 292 -7.76 7.49 17.06
N GLN A 293 -6.87 8.48 16.96
CA GLN A 293 -5.46 8.21 16.70
C GLN A 293 -4.77 7.52 17.89
N THR A 294 -5.06 7.95 19.12
CA THR A 294 -4.59 7.26 20.34
C THR A 294 -5.08 5.81 20.37
N ASN A 295 -6.36 5.58 20.09
CA ASN A 295 -6.95 4.25 19.98
C ASN A 295 -6.28 3.39 18.89
N SER A 296 -5.92 4.00 17.75
CA SER A 296 -5.17 3.34 16.68
C SER A 296 -3.78 2.94 17.14
N ASN A 297 -3.05 3.83 17.82
CA ASN A 297 -1.73 3.55 18.39
C ASN A 297 -1.78 2.39 19.40
N ILE A 298 -2.79 2.37 20.27
CA ILE A 298 -3.03 1.26 21.21
C ILE A 298 -3.27 -0.06 20.44
N ASN A 299 -4.14 -0.06 19.43
CA ASN A 299 -4.40 -1.26 18.63
C ASN A 299 -3.15 -1.76 17.93
N GLN A 300 -2.33 -0.85 17.39
CA GLN A 300 -1.08 -1.20 16.74
C GLN A 300 -0.09 -1.82 17.73
N ALA A 301 0.02 -1.28 18.94
CA ALA A 301 0.87 -1.83 19.99
C ALA A 301 0.39 -3.22 20.45
N ILE A 302 -0.91 -3.41 20.64
CA ILE A 302 -1.51 -4.72 20.96
C ILE A 302 -1.24 -5.73 19.83
N ALA A 303 -1.47 -5.33 18.59
CA ALA A 303 -1.25 -6.17 17.42
C ALA A 303 0.22 -6.57 17.28
N ALA A 304 1.15 -5.64 17.51
CA ALA A 304 2.59 -5.92 17.48
C ALA A 304 2.99 -6.94 18.56
N ALA A 305 2.55 -6.74 19.81
CA ALA A 305 2.82 -7.67 20.90
C ALA A 305 2.21 -9.06 20.65
N LEU A 306 1.02 -9.13 20.05
CA LEU A 306 0.39 -10.38 19.65
C LEU A 306 1.19 -11.10 18.56
N MET A 307 1.65 -10.40 17.53
CA MET A 307 2.45 -11.00 16.46
C MET A 307 3.80 -11.52 16.96
N GLU A 308 4.45 -10.83 17.89
CA GLU A 308 5.73 -11.26 18.45
C GLU A 308 5.59 -12.56 19.26
N GLN A 309 4.49 -12.72 20.01
CA GLN A 309 4.24 -13.91 20.81
C GLN A 309 3.69 -15.10 19.99
N ASN A 310 3.11 -14.84 18.82
CA ASN A 310 2.45 -15.85 17.99
C ASN A 310 3.11 -15.92 16.61
N GLN A 311 4.10 -16.81 16.47
CA GLN A 311 4.66 -17.13 15.15
C GLN A 311 3.69 -18.03 14.38
N ILE A 312 3.19 -17.55 13.24
CA ILE A 312 2.26 -18.27 12.38
C ILE A 312 2.95 -18.58 11.06
N ASP A 313 2.99 -19.85 10.71
CA ASP A 313 3.39 -20.31 9.38
C ASP A 313 2.27 -20.03 8.38
N LEU A 314 2.48 -19.06 7.49
CA LEU A 314 1.49 -18.65 6.49
C LEU A 314 1.74 -19.37 5.16
N PRO A 315 0.70 -19.93 4.53
CA PRO A 315 0.81 -20.50 3.20
C PRO A 315 0.92 -19.40 2.14
N GLU A 316 1.76 -19.64 1.12
CA GLU A 316 2.02 -18.68 0.04
C GLU A 316 0.74 -18.27 -0.71
N SER A 317 -0.24 -19.17 -0.87
CA SER A 317 -1.51 -18.82 -1.51
C SER A 317 -2.24 -17.68 -0.80
N LEU A 318 -2.28 -17.69 0.54
CA LEU A 318 -2.92 -16.61 1.30
C LEU A 318 -2.11 -15.31 1.25
N VAL A 319 -0.78 -15.42 1.30
CA VAL A 319 0.09 -14.24 1.18
C VAL A 319 -0.11 -13.57 -0.17
N GLN A 320 -0.20 -14.33 -1.26
CA GLN A 320 -0.39 -13.80 -2.61
C GLN A 320 -1.77 -13.16 -2.81
N GLU A 321 -2.81 -13.70 -2.18
CA GLU A 321 -4.14 -13.08 -2.13
C GLU A 321 -4.10 -11.75 -1.37
N GLU A 322 -3.48 -11.72 -0.19
CA GLU A 322 -3.36 -10.50 0.62
C GLU A 322 -2.51 -9.42 -0.07
N VAL A 323 -1.40 -9.79 -0.71
CA VAL A 323 -0.60 -8.86 -1.55
C VAL A 323 -1.47 -8.23 -2.64
N THR A 324 -2.36 -9.02 -3.24
CA THR A 324 -3.27 -8.51 -4.29
C THR A 324 -4.30 -7.55 -3.69
N SER A 325 -4.81 -7.83 -2.48
CA SER A 325 -5.70 -6.95 -1.74
C SER A 325 -5.04 -5.60 -1.40
N VAL A 326 -3.82 -5.64 -0.85
CA VAL A 326 -3.02 -4.44 -0.54
C VAL A 326 -2.82 -3.59 -1.79
N LEU A 327 -2.35 -4.20 -2.89
CA LEU A 327 -2.15 -3.47 -4.15
C LEU A 327 -3.44 -2.89 -4.72
N THR A 328 -4.56 -3.61 -4.60
CA THR A 328 -5.87 -3.13 -5.05
C THR A 328 -6.31 -1.91 -4.24
N LYS A 329 -6.09 -1.93 -2.92
CA LYS A 329 -6.37 -0.77 -2.05
C LYS A 329 -5.51 0.43 -2.41
N THR A 330 -4.20 0.22 -2.61
CA THR A 330 -3.28 1.28 -3.05
C THR A 330 -3.73 1.87 -4.39
N LEU A 331 -4.14 1.02 -5.35
CA LEU A 331 -4.68 1.46 -6.64
C LEU A 331 -5.90 2.36 -6.48
N MET A 332 -6.87 1.94 -5.68
CA MET A 332 -8.10 2.73 -5.44
C MET A 332 -7.77 4.10 -4.83
N GLN A 333 -6.85 4.15 -3.88
CA GLN A 333 -6.41 5.41 -3.27
C GLN A 333 -5.70 6.32 -4.28
N MET A 334 -4.83 5.78 -5.12
CA MET A 334 -4.15 6.55 -6.16
C MET A 334 -5.12 7.09 -7.21
N GLN A 335 -6.13 6.30 -7.60
CA GLN A 335 -7.18 6.75 -8.51
C GLN A 335 -8.01 7.90 -7.93
N GLN A 336 -8.33 7.85 -6.63
CA GLN A 336 -9.02 8.94 -5.94
C GLN A 336 -8.19 10.23 -5.91
N MET A 337 -6.86 10.13 -5.84
CA MET A 337 -5.95 11.26 -5.95
C MET A 337 -5.72 11.75 -7.39
N GLY A 338 -6.38 11.14 -8.38
CA GLY A 338 -6.27 11.53 -9.80
C GLY A 338 -4.96 11.11 -10.48
N LEU A 339 -4.19 10.20 -9.88
CA LEU A 339 -2.94 9.69 -10.46
C LEU A 339 -3.20 8.68 -11.58
N ASP A 340 -2.36 8.73 -12.63
CA ASP A 340 -2.44 7.78 -13.75
C ASP A 340 -1.81 6.43 -13.37
N VAL A 341 -2.62 5.60 -12.71
CA VAL A 341 -2.24 4.26 -12.25
C VAL A 341 -1.76 3.33 -13.37
N ARG A 342 -2.10 3.59 -14.63
CA ARG A 342 -1.69 2.76 -15.77
C ARG A 342 -0.20 2.83 -16.07
N GLN A 343 0.44 3.96 -15.76
CA GLN A 343 1.88 4.13 -15.96
C GLN A 343 2.69 3.39 -14.89
N LEU A 344 2.15 3.33 -13.67
CA LEU A 344 2.79 2.68 -12.52
C LEU A 344 2.59 1.15 -12.52
N PHE A 345 1.38 0.67 -12.84
CA PHE A 345 1.04 -0.75 -12.88
C PHE A 345 1.24 -1.34 -14.29
N ASN A 346 2.50 -1.40 -14.71
CA ASN A 346 2.92 -2.08 -15.94
C ASN A 346 3.63 -3.42 -15.63
N SER A 347 3.86 -4.24 -16.65
CA SER A 347 4.46 -5.58 -16.47
C SER A 347 5.85 -5.59 -15.83
N ASP A 348 6.60 -4.49 -15.95
CA ASP A 348 7.95 -4.38 -15.41
C ASP A 348 7.95 -3.97 -13.93
N ASN A 349 7.00 -3.11 -13.51
CA ASN A 349 6.91 -2.58 -12.16
C ASN A 349 6.09 -3.44 -11.20
N VAL A 350 5.08 -4.18 -11.69
CA VAL A 350 4.19 -5.00 -10.85
C VAL A 350 4.95 -6.00 -9.96
N PRO A 351 5.99 -6.72 -10.41
CA PRO A 351 6.77 -7.60 -9.55
C PRO A 351 7.38 -6.85 -8.34
N MET A 352 8.01 -5.71 -8.59
CA MET A 352 8.59 -4.87 -7.53
C MET A 352 7.52 -4.36 -6.56
N LEU A 353 6.36 -3.93 -7.08
CA LEU A 353 5.23 -3.50 -6.25
C LEU A 353 4.71 -4.64 -5.36
N ARG A 354 4.64 -5.86 -5.88
CA ARG A 354 4.26 -7.05 -5.09
C ARG A 354 5.29 -7.36 -4.02
N ASP A 355 6.57 -7.30 -4.34
CA ASP A 355 7.65 -7.54 -3.37
C ASP A 355 7.64 -6.49 -2.26
N ASN A 356 7.42 -5.22 -2.58
CA ASN A 356 7.31 -4.13 -1.61
C ASN A 356 6.05 -4.26 -0.73
N ALA A 357 4.94 -4.76 -1.27
CA ALA A 357 3.69 -4.99 -0.53
C ALA A 357 3.72 -6.27 0.32
N ARG A 358 4.63 -7.21 0.04
CA ARG A 358 4.67 -8.52 0.70
C ARG A 358 4.87 -8.45 2.22
N PRO A 359 5.78 -7.64 2.78
CA PRO A 359 5.94 -7.52 4.23
C PRO A 359 4.68 -6.99 4.92
N GLU A 360 4.02 -6.00 4.32
CA GLU A 360 2.76 -5.44 4.83
C GLU A 360 1.65 -6.49 4.79
N ALA A 361 1.51 -7.20 3.66
CA ALA A 361 0.54 -8.27 3.50
C ALA A 361 0.72 -9.39 4.53
N ILE A 362 1.96 -9.83 4.77
CA ILE A 362 2.27 -10.82 5.80
C ILE A 362 1.82 -10.32 7.18
N SER A 363 2.15 -9.08 7.54
CA SER A 363 1.75 -8.49 8.82
C SER A 363 0.23 -8.38 8.95
N ASN A 364 -0.47 -7.89 7.93
CA ASN A 364 -1.93 -7.74 7.93
C ASN A 364 -2.63 -9.10 8.05
N LEU A 365 -2.15 -10.10 7.31
CA LEU A 365 -2.68 -11.46 7.37
C LEU A 365 -2.45 -12.10 8.74
N GLN A 366 -1.25 -11.97 9.32
CA GLN A 366 -0.97 -12.46 10.68
C GLN A 366 -1.89 -11.82 11.71
N LYS A 367 -2.02 -10.48 11.68
CA LYS A 367 -2.93 -9.74 12.59
C LYS A 367 -4.36 -10.24 12.46
N SER A 368 -4.88 -10.29 11.23
CA SER A 368 -6.26 -10.70 10.96
C SER A 368 -6.53 -12.11 11.48
N LEU A 369 -5.63 -13.05 11.21
CA LEU A 369 -5.74 -14.44 11.64
C LEU A 369 -5.68 -14.60 13.16
N ILE A 370 -4.77 -13.90 13.85
CA ILE A 370 -4.68 -13.92 15.31
C ILE A 370 -5.97 -13.38 15.93
N LEU A 371 -6.45 -12.23 15.46
CA LEU A 371 -7.66 -11.59 15.98
C LEU A 371 -8.90 -12.46 15.73
N GLN A 372 -9.03 -13.06 14.55
CA GLN A 372 -10.13 -13.98 14.25
C GLN A 372 -10.12 -15.19 15.19
N GLU A 373 -8.95 -15.74 15.50
CA GLU A 373 -8.87 -16.90 16.39
C GLU A 373 -9.18 -16.54 17.85
N ILE A 374 -8.74 -15.37 18.31
CA ILE A 374 -9.12 -14.82 19.62
C ILE A 374 -10.64 -14.60 19.68
N ALA A 375 -11.23 -14.00 18.64
CA ALA A 375 -12.66 -13.76 18.56
C ALA A 375 -13.47 -15.06 18.65
N LYS A 376 -13.05 -16.11 17.93
CA LYS A 376 -13.69 -17.44 18.00
C LYS A 376 -13.56 -18.07 19.37
N LYS A 377 -12.38 -17.97 20.01
CA LYS A 377 -12.11 -18.56 21.33
C LYS A 377 -12.94 -17.90 22.43
N GLU A 378 -13.17 -16.58 22.34
CA GLU A 378 -13.92 -15.79 23.32
C GLU A 378 -15.41 -15.60 22.95
N GLY A 379 -15.81 -15.97 21.72
CA GLY A 379 -17.20 -15.87 21.25
C GLY A 379 -17.65 -14.43 20.97
N LEU A 380 -16.78 -13.60 20.39
CA LEU A 380 -17.00 -12.16 20.15
C LEU A 380 -17.74 -11.85 18.84
N GLU A 381 -18.60 -12.76 18.38
CA GLU A 381 -19.35 -12.58 17.13
C GLU A 381 -20.26 -11.34 17.23
N PRO A 382 -20.27 -10.48 16.20
CA PRO A 382 -21.10 -9.28 16.21
C PRO A 382 -22.59 -9.65 16.12
N ASP A 383 -23.42 -8.93 16.88
CA ASP A 383 -24.87 -9.10 16.81
C ASP A 383 -25.41 -8.73 15.42
N ASN A 384 -26.41 -9.49 14.94
CA ASN A 384 -27.09 -9.21 13.67
C ASN A 384 -27.62 -7.77 13.56
N THR A 385 -28.03 -7.16 14.68
CA THR A 385 -28.49 -5.78 14.71
C THR A 385 -27.36 -4.80 14.38
N SER A 386 -26.18 -5.02 14.96
CA SER A 386 -24.99 -4.18 14.75
C SER A 386 -24.50 -4.27 13.30
N VAL A 387 -24.50 -5.48 12.73
CA VAL A 387 -24.19 -5.71 11.31
C VAL A 387 -25.15 -4.94 10.41
N GLN A 388 -26.46 -5.02 10.65
CA GLN A 388 -27.45 -4.29 9.86
C GLN A 388 -27.33 -2.77 9.98
N THR A 389 -27.06 -2.25 11.17
CA THR A 389 -26.82 -0.82 11.39
C THR A 389 -25.62 -0.35 10.59
N LYS A 390 -24.49 -1.08 10.64
CA LYS A 390 -23.28 -0.71 9.91
C LYS A 390 -23.46 -0.77 8.39
N ILE A 391 -24.17 -1.78 7.89
CA ILE A 391 -24.56 -1.84 6.47
C ILE A 391 -25.42 -0.62 6.08
N ALA A 392 -26.36 -0.21 6.93
CA ALA A 392 -27.20 0.96 6.67
C ALA A 392 -26.42 2.28 6.65
N GLU A 393 -25.34 2.40 7.42
CA GLU A 393 -24.43 3.55 7.42
C GLU A 393 -23.56 3.66 6.16
N ILE A 394 -23.08 2.52 5.65
CA ILE A 394 -22.15 2.48 4.51
C ILE A 394 -22.91 2.53 3.17
N ARG A 395 -24.14 2.00 3.12
CA ARG A 395 -24.94 1.91 1.88
C ARG A 395 -25.13 3.25 1.14
N PRO A 396 -25.35 4.41 1.78
CA PRO A 396 -25.40 5.70 1.09
C PRO A 396 -24.10 6.07 0.36
N GLN A 397 -22.94 5.68 0.90
CA GLN A 397 -21.63 5.97 0.32
C GLN A 397 -21.34 5.09 -0.91
N LEU A 398 -21.98 3.92 -0.99
CA LEU A 398 -21.88 2.98 -2.12
C LEU A 398 -22.97 3.22 -3.19
N ALA A 399 -23.75 4.29 -3.07
CA ALA A 399 -24.83 4.59 -4.00
C ALA A 399 -24.32 4.72 -5.45
N GLY A 400 -24.86 3.90 -6.34
CA GLY A 400 -24.49 3.90 -7.77
C GLY A 400 -23.44 2.86 -8.17
N GLN A 401 -22.98 2.02 -7.24
CA GLN A 401 -22.10 0.87 -7.53
C GLN A 401 -22.87 -0.45 -7.51
N GLU A 402 -22.48 -1.40 -8.37
CA GLU A 402 -22.95 -2.79 -8.24
C GLU A 402 -22.20 -3.44 -7.08
N VAL A 403 -22.90 -3.68 -5.97
CA VAL A 403 -22.34 -4.30 -4.77
C VAL A 403 -22.91 -5.70 -4.62
N ASP A 404 -22.02 -6.66 -4.37
CA ASP A 404 -22.40 -8.01 -3.96
C ASP A 404 -22.79 -7.99 -2.47
N GLU A 405 -24.08 -8.21 -2.18
CA GLU A 405 -24.63 -8.16 -0.82
C GLU A 405 -24.02 -9.24 0.09
N GLU A 406 -23.63 -10.41 -0.43
CA GLU A 406 -22.99 -11.45 0.39
C GLU A 406 -21.60 -10.99 0.82
N ARG A 407 -20.82 -10.43 -0.11
CA ARG A 407 -19.48 -9.89 0.20
C ARG A 407 -19.54 -8.68 1.13
N LEU A 408 -20.53 -7.80 0.97
CA LEU A 408 -20.71 -6.66 1.86
C LEU A 408 -21.01 -7.12 3.29
N LEU A 409 -21.85 -8.15 3.44
CA LEU A 409 -22.17 -8.73 4.73
C LEU A 409 -20.93 -9.36 5.37
N GLU A 410 -20.15 -10.13 4.62
CA GLU A 410 -18.90 -10.74 5.11
C GLU A 410 -17.89 -9.67 5.55
N MET A 411 -17.69 -8.62 4.75
CA MET A 411 -16.79 -7.51 5.08
C MET A 411 -17.21 -6.82 6.37
N VAL A 412 -18.47 -6.39 6.49
CA VAL A 412 -18.97 -5.70 7.68
C VAL A 412 -18.89 -6.60 8.91
N THR A 413 -19.18 -7.88 8.77
CA THR A 413 -19.09 -8.85 9.88
C THR A 413 -17.64 -9.01 10.35
N SER A 414 -16.69 -9.11 9.41
CA SER A 414 -15.26 -9.20 9.72
C SER A 414 -14.74 -7.93 10.40
N ASP A 415 -15.15 -6.76 9.93
CA ASP A 415 -14.76 -5.46 10.49
C ASP A 415 -15.26 -5.33 11.93
N LEU A 416 -16.55 -5.59 12.16
CA LEU A 416 -17.14 -5.52 13.51
C LEU A 416 -16.55 -6.55 14.47
N LEU A 417 -16.24 -7.76 13.97
CA LEU A 417 -15.56 -8.79 14.76
C LEU A 417 -14.15 -8.30 15.18
N THR A 418 -13.44 -7.65 14.27
CA THR A 418 -12.12 -7.06 14.54
C THR A 418 -12.23 -5.94 15.59
N GLU A 419 -13.19 -5.03 15.44
CA GLU A 419 -13.45 -3.94 16.39
C GLU A 419 -13.79 -4.49 17.79
N ASN A 420 -14.69 -5.47 17.88
CA ASN A 420 -15.07 -6.12 19.14
C ASN A 420 -13.87 -6.80 19.81
N THR A 421 -13.02 -7.45 19.01
CA THR A 421 -11.82 -8.13 19.51
C THR A 421 -10.82 -7.14 20.08
N TYR A 422 -10.55 -6.04 19.38
CA TYR A 422 -9.68 -4.99 19.90
C TYR A 422 -10.25 -4.37 21.18
N LYS A 423 -11.55 -4.11 21.23
CA LYS A 423 -12.20 -3.58 22.44
C LYS A 423 -11.99 -4.52 23.63
N PHE A 424 -12.24 -5.81 23.44
CA PHE A 424 -11.99 -6.83 24.47
C PHE A 424 -10.52 -6.89 24.90
N LEU A 425 -9.59 -6.83 23.94
CA LEU A 425 -8.15 -6.86 24.23
C LEU A 425 -7.71 -5.62 25.00
N ARG A 426 -8.20 -4.43 24.64
CA ARG A 426 -7.91 -3.19 25.38
C ARG A 426 -8.39 -3.24 26.82
N ASP A 427 -9.57 -3.82 27.06
CA ASP A 427 -10.14 -3.95 28.41
C ASP A 427 -9.32 -4.91 29.30
N LYS A 428 -8.57 -5.85 28.70
CA LYS A 428 -7.72 -6.81 29.42
C LYS A 428 -6.24 -6.46 29.46
N ALA A 429 -5.74 -5.70 28.49
CA ALA A 429 -4.34 -5.32 28.41
C ALA A 429 -3.96 -4.27 29.45
N GLN A 430 -2.71 -4.32 29.92
CA GLN A 430 -2.08 -3.27 30.70
C GLN A 430 -1.47 -2.26 29.74
N ILE A 431 -2.20 -1.17 29.50
CA ILE A 431 -1.80 -0.11 28.57
C ILE A 431 -1.09 1.00 29.35
N GLU A 432 0.17 1.26 29.02
CA GLU A 432 0.91 2.44 29.49
C GLU A 432 0.91 3.48 28.37
N LEU A 433 0.24 4.61 28.61
CA LEU A 433 0.22 5.74 27.68
C LEU A 433 1.46 6.61 27.89
N VAL A 434 2.15 6.89 26.79
CA VAL A 434 3.37 7.69 26.78
C VAL A 434 3.22 8.87 25.81
N PRO A 435 3.98 9.97 25.98
CA PRO A 435 3.87 11.13 25.09
C PRO A 435 4.17 10.78 23.63
N GLU A 436 3.53 11.50 22.71
CA GLU A 436 3.83 11.42 21.27
C GLU A 436 5.33 11.56 20.99
N GLY A 437 5.87 10.68 20.14
CA GLY A 437 7.28 10.64 19.76
C GLY A 437 8.24 9.99 20.77
N SER A 438 7.74 9.42 21.87
CA SER A 438 8.59 8.77 22.87
C SER A 438 8.89 7.29 22.59
N LEU A 439 8.17 6.65 21.67
CA LEU A 439 8.37 5.25 21.27
C LEU A 439 9.09 5.10 19.94
N GLN A 440 9.43 6.19 19.27
CA GLN A 440 10.33 6.14 18.12
C GLN A 440 11.71 5.71 18.62
N GLU A 441 12.19 4.56 18.15
CA GLU A 441 13.63 4.30 18.13
C GLU A 441 14.25 5.51 17.44
N ALA A 442 15.21 6.16 18.13
CA ALA A 442 16.06 7.15 17.50
C ALA A 442 16.50 6.55 16.15
N PRO A 443 16.45 7.32 15.04
CA PRO A 443 17.03 6.82 13.80
C PRO A 443 18.43 6.34 14.16
N GLU A 444 18.74 5.07 13.89
CA GLU A 444 20.09 4.56 14.00
C GLU A 444 20.96 5.59 13.28
N GLU A 445 21.72 6.38 14.06
CA GLU A 445 22.87 7.08 13.55
C GLU A 445 23.69 5.96 12.93
N GLN A 446 23.64 5.85 11.61
CA GLN A 446 24.65 5.14 10.86
C GLN A 446 25.94 5.87 11.20
N GLU A 447 26.62 5.38 12.25
CA GLU A 447 28.04 5.61 12.47
C GLU A 447 28.72 5.16 11.19
N GLN A 448 28.92 6.10 10.27
CA GLN A 448 29.90 5.98 9.20
C GLN A 448 31.26 5.87 9.90
N ASP A 449 31.64 4.63 10.19
CA ASP A 449 33.02 4.24 10.41
C ASP A 449 33.81 4.66 9.17
N SER A 450 34.37 5.86 9.25
CA SER A 450 35.41 6.34 8.35
C SER A 450 36.77 5.90 8.92
N GLU A 451 37.01 4.60 8.97
CA GLU A 451 38.37 4.08 9.01
C GLU A 451 39.01 4.32 7.63
N THR A 452 39.60 5.50 7.48
CA THR A 452 40.54 5.76 6.39
C THR A 452 41.85 5.03 6.74
N GLU A 453 42.00 3.80 6.25
CA GLU A 453 43.30 3.16 6.08
C GLU A 453 44.12 4.01 5.10
N ILE A 454 44.98 4.88 5.62
CA ILE A 454 46.06 5.49 4.86
C ILE A 454 47.19 4.46 4.79
N GLU A 455 47.17 3.65 3.74
CA GLU A 455 48.28 2.80 3.32
C GLU A 455 49.44 3.71 2.84
N THR A 456 50.36 4.04 3.74
CA THR A 456 51.64 4.67 3.39
C THR A 456 52.55 3.62 2.75
N VAL A 457 52.57 3.59 1.42
CA VAL A 457 53.61 2.87 0.65
C VAL A 457 54.91 3.67 0.75
N GLU A 458 55.81 3.25 1.66
CA GLU A 458 57.23 3.62 1.63
C GLU A 458 57.89 2.98 0.41
N ALA A 459 58.20 3.80 -0.59
CA ALA A 459 59.10 3.43 -1.68
C ALA A 459 60.56 3.64 -1.25
N GLU A 460 61.18 2.61 -0.72
CA GLU A 460 62.63 2.50 -0.56
C GLU A 460 63.23 1.91 -1.85
N VAL A 461 63.87 2.75 -2.68
CA VAL A 461 64.78 2.29 -3.74
C VAL A 461 66.09 3.05 -3.64
N VAL A 462 66.98 2.47 -2.83
CA VAL A 462 68.43 2.25 -3.01
C VAL A 462 69.21 3.20 -3.93
N ALA A 463 70.22 3.84 -3.34
CA ALA A 463 71.31 4.55 -4.00
C ALA A 463 72.41 3.60 -4.56
N ASP A 464 73.26 4.16 -5.44
CA ASP A 464 74.45 3.62 -6.17
C ASP A 464 74.13 3.03 -7.55
N SER A 465 74.83 3.37 -8.66
CA SER A 465 76.17 3.92 -8.85
C SER A 465 76.41 4.30 -10.33
N GLU A 466 77.40 5.19 -10.56
CA GLU A 466 78.06 5.62 -11.83
C GLU A 466 77.40 6.69 -12.71
#